data_AF-A0A2T9Z6V0-F1
#
_entry.id   AF-A0A2T9Z6V0-F1
#
_cell.length_a   1.000
_cell.length_b   1.000
_cell.length_c   1.000
_cell.angle_alpha   90.00
_cell.angle_beta   90.00
_cell.angle_gamma   90.00
#
_symmetry.space_group_name_H-M   'P 1'
#
loop_
_entity.id
_entity.type
_entity.pdbx_description
1 polymer ?
#
loop_
_entity_poly.entity_id
_entity_poly.type
_entity_poly.pdbx_seq_one_letter_code
_entity_poly.pdbx_strand_id
1 'polypeptide(L)'
;MIVPLFITCDPARDSPEVIKSYLSEFHSKFIGLTGSVDQVRVACKAYRVYFSKPPQVKDGQNYLVDHSIFSYFMDKDGSFLEVYGKERDAQEMASSILSIVKNSSK
;
A
#
# COMPACT_ATOMS: atom_id res chain seq x y z
N MET A 1 11.79 -3.94 -14.01
CA MET A 1 10.43 -4.50 -13.73
C MET A 1 9.88 -3.75 -12.53
N ILE A 2 8.61 -3.36 -12.53
CA ILE A 2 7.95 -2.70 -11.39
C ILE A 2 6.98 -3.69 -10.76
N VAL A 3 7.00 -3.82 -9.44
CA VAL A 3 6.14 -4.72 -8.67
C VAL A 3 5.21 -3.88 -7.79
N PRO A 4 3.90 -3.84 -8.09
CA PRO A 4 2.95 -3.14 -7.23
C PRO A 4 2.60 -4.00 -6.02
N LEU A 5 2.86 -3.46 -4.82
CA LEU A 5 2.54 -4.09 -3.55
C LEU A 5 1.32 -3.41 -2.92
N PHE A 6 0.34 -4.20 -2.49
CA PHE A 6 -0.79 -3.75 -1.70
C PHE A 6 -0.64 -4.28 -0.27
N ILE A 7 -0.53 -3.40 0.72
CA ILE A 7 -0.40 -3.78 2.13
C ILE A 7 -1.68 -3.35 2.85
N THR A 8 -2.42 -4.31 3.42
CA THR A 8 -3.61 -3.96 4.21
C THR A 8 -3.23 -3.19 5.49
N CYS A 9 -4.09 -2.26 5.89
CA CYS A 9 -4.07 -1.61 7.20
C CYS A 9 -5.08 -2.24 8.19
N ASP A 10 -5.85 -3.25 7.77
CA ASP A 10 -6.90 -3.88 8.55
C ASP A 10 -6.89 -5.41 8.48
N PRO A 11 -5.90 -6.06 9.12
CA PRO A 11 -5.75 -7.51 9.08
C PRO A 11 -6.90 -8.28 9.75
N ALA A 12 -7.79 -7.60 10.49
CA ALA A 12 -8.94 -8.24 11.11
C ALA A 12 -10.04 -8.59 10.09
N ARG A 13 -10.14 -7.84 8.98
CA ARG A 13 -11.09 -8.09 7.89
C ARG A 13 -10.40 -8.67 6.65
N ASP A 14 -9.16 -8.25 6.41
CA ASP A 14 -8.45 -8.51 5.16
C ASP A 14 -7.61 -9.79 5.25
N SER A 15 -8.31 -10.93 5.19
CA SER A 15 -7.65 -12.24 5.05
C SER A 15 -6.96 -12.37 3.68
N PRO A 16 -6.02 -13.32 3.51
CA PRO A 16 -5.40 -13.58 2.21
C PRO A 16 -6.41 -13.83 1.08
N GLU A 17 -7.50 -14.55 1.36
CA GLU A 17 -8.56 -14.85 0.39
C GLU A 17 -9.34 -13.58 0.02
N VAL A 18 -9.65 -12.73 1.00
CA VAL A 18 -10.35 -11.45 0.78
C VAL A 18 -9.49 -10.53 -0.07
N ILE A 19 -8.21 -10.35 0.28
CA ILE A 19 -7.28 -9.52 -0.49
C ILE A 19 -7.12 -10.07 -1.90
N LYS A 20 -7.00 -11.39 -2.08
CA LYS A 20 -6.88 -12.01 -3.40
C LYS A 20 -8.12 -11.75 -4.26
N SER A 21 -9.32 -11.90 -3.68
CA SER A 21 -10.57 -11.59 -4.37
C SER A 21 -10.64 -10.10 -4.75
N TYR A 22 -10.32 -9.21 -3.82
CA TYR A 22 -10.30 -7.77 -4.05
C TYR A 22 -9.34 -7.39 -5.19
N LEU A 23 -8.08 -7.86 -5.14
CA LEU A 23 -7.07 -7.55 -6.14
C LEU A 23 -7.34 -8.16 -7.52
N SER A 24 -8.21 -9.19 -7.60
CA SER A 24 -8.58 -9.81 -8.88
C SER A 24 -9.38 -8.88 -9.80
N GLU A 25 -10.03 -7.86 -9.24
CA GLU A 25 -10.76 -6.84 -10.00
C GLU A 25 -9.85 -5.75 -10.57
N PHE A 26 -8.57 -5.73 -10.16
CA PHE A 26 -7.58 -4.76 -10.61
C PHE A 26 -6.60 -5.42 -11.61
N HIS A 27 -5.29 -5.18 -11.44
CA HIS A 27 -4.27 -5.73 -12.30
C HIS A 27 -3.66 -7.01 -11.71
N SER A 28 -3.50 -8.04 -12.55
CA SER A 28 -2.87 -9.33 -12.20
C SER A 28 -1.43 -9.28 -11.65
N LYS A 29 -0.78 -8.10 -11.64
CA LYS A 29 0.58 -7.91 -11.12
C LYS A 29 0.62 -7.50 -9.66
N PHE A 30 -0.53 -7.13 -9.07
CA PHE A 30 -0.60 -6.79 -7.66
C PHE A 30 -0.24 -8.00 -6.79
N ILE A 31 0.63 -7.75 -5.81
CA ILE A 31 0.90 -8.69 -4.73
C ILE A 31 0.30 -8.11 -3.46
N GLY A 32 -0.66 -8.82 -2.87
CA GLY A 32 -1.28 -8.46 -1.61
C GLY A 32 -0.51 -8.99 -0.41
N LEU A 33 -0.32 -8.15 0.60
CA LEU A 33 0.34 -8.47 1.86
C LEU A 33 -0.62 -8.21 3.03
N THR A 34 -0.72 -9.19 3.92
CA THR A 34 -1.43 -9.14 5.21
C THR A 34 -0.64 -9.93 6.26
N GLY A 35 -1.08 -9.91 7.51
CA GLY A 35 -0.40 -10.59 8.61
C GLY A 35 -1.11 -10.41 9.94
N SER A 36 -0.41 -10.66 11.04
CA SER A 36 -0.94 -10.34 12.36
C SER A 36 -1.10 -8.83 12.56
N VAL A 37 -1.96 -8.42 13.50
CA VAL A 37 -2.12 -7.01 13.87
C VAL A 37 -0.78 -6.36 14.23
N ASP A 38 0.12 -7.09 14.88
CA ASP A 38 1.44 -6.60 15.25
C ASP A 38 2.35 -6.41 14.04
N GLN A 39 2.34 -7.35 13.08
CA GLN A 39 3.11 -7.24 11.83
C GLN A 39 2.64 -6.04 11.00
N VAL A 40 1.32 -5.87 10.85
CA VAL A 40 0.76 -4.72 10.13
C VAL A 40 1.08 -3.42 10.86
N ARG A 41 1.03 -3.38 12.19
CA ARG A 41 1.44 -2.20 12.97
C ARG A 41 2.90 -1.81 12.74
N VAL A 42 3.79 -2.79 12.68
CA VAL A 42 5.21 -2.54 12.36
C VAL A 42 5.36 -1.97 10.95
N ALA A 43 4.69 -2.56 9.95
CA ALA A 43 4.73 -2.07 8.58
C ALA A 43 4.18 -0.64 8.46
N CYS A 44 2.99 -0.38 8.99
CA CYS A 44 2.37 0.95 8.97
C CYS A 44 3.27 2.00 9.65
N LYS A 45 3.86 1.66 10.81
CA LYS A 45 4.79 2.57 11.51
C LYS A 45 6.04 2.88 10.67
N ALA A 46 6.61 1.89 9.98
CA ALA A 46 7.79 2.09 9.12
C ALA A 46 7.53 3.09 7.99
N TYR A 47 6.31 3.11 7.46
CA TYR A 47 5.87 4.02 6.40
C TYR A 47 5.09 5.24 6.92
N ARG A 48 5.11 5.50 8.24
CA ARG A 48 4.38 6.61 8.89
C ARG A 48 2.88 6.63 8.56
N VAL A 49 2.31 5.47 8.26
CA VAL A 49 0.88 5.27 8.09
C VAL A 49 0.28 5.02 9.48
N TYR A 50 -0.67 5.85 9.85
CA TYR A 50 -1.47 5.63 11.05
C TYR A 50 -2.73 4.87 10.65
N PHE A 51 -3.07 3.82 11.39
CA PHE A 51 -4.37 3.20 11.33
C PHE A 51 -4.89 3.05 12.76
N SER A 52 -6.20 3.26 12.93
CA SER A 52 -6.87 3.08 14.21
C SER A 52 -8.18 2.34 13.97
N LYS A 53 -8.47 1.33 14.80
CA LYS A 53 -9.81 0.73 14.86
C LYS A 53 -10.68 1.68 15.68
N PRO A 54 -11.79 2.23 15.14
CA PRO A 54 -12.63 3.12 15.92
C PRO A 54 -13.16 2.37 17.16
N PRO A 55 -13.09 2.97 18.36
CA PRO A 55 -13.31 2.26 19.63
C PRO A 55 -14.76 1.77 19.85
N GLN A 56 -15.70 2.14 18.98
CA GLN A 56 -17.15 1.96 19.16
C GLN A 56 -17.76 0.89 18.25
N VAL A 57 -16.95 0.18 17.47
CA VAL A 57 -17.46 -0.69 16.40
C VAL A 57 -17.69 -2.10 16.95
N LYS A 58 -18.96 -2.52 17.00
CA LYS A 58 -19.35 -3.89 17.34
C LYS A 58 -18.96 -4.84 16.20
N ASP A 59 -18.67 -6.11 16.51
CA ASP A 59 -18.40 -7.13 15.49
C ASP A 59 -19.54 -7.15 14.45
N GLY A 60 -19.16 -7.03 13.17
CA GLY A 60 -20.09 -6.95 12.04
C GLY A 60 -20.50 -5.54 11.60
N GLN A 61 -20.09 -4.48 12.30
CA GLN A 61 -20.30 -3.10 11.83
C GLN A 61 -19.15 -2.62 10.95
N ASN A 62 -19.49 -2.01 9.81
CA ASN A 62 -18.51 -1.37 8.94
C ASN A 62 -17.88 -0.16 9.65
N TYR A 63 -16.56 -0.05 9.57
CA TYR A 63 -15.81 1.10 10.06
C TYR A 63 -14.81 1.60 9.02
N LEU A 64 -14.59 2.91 9.08
CA LEU A 64 -13.54 3.57 8.32
C LEU A 64 -12.22 3.41 9.07
N VAL A 65 -11.19 3.05 8.31
CA VAL A 65 -9.80 3.09 8.75
C VAL A 65 -9.18 4.26 8.00
N ASP A 66 -8.75 5.27 8.76
CA ASP A 66 -7.89 6.30 8.20
C ASP A 66 -6.60 5.62 7.72
N HIS A 67 -6.27 5.82 6.45
CA HIS A 67 -5.03 5.34 5.86
C HIS A 67 -4.43 6.46 5.02
N SER A 68 -3.11 6.45 4.90
CA SER A 68 -2.41 7.34 3.98
C SER A 68 -2.81 7.00 2.54
N ILE A 69 -3.16 8.01 1.75
CA ILE A 69 -3.49 7.88 0.32
C ILE A 69 -2.24 8.03 -0.58
N PHE A 70 -1.05 7.82 0.00
CA PHE A 70 0.23 7.92 -0.70
C PHE A 70 0.66 6.57 -1.26
N SER A 71 1.19 6.57 -2.47
CA SER A 71 1.93 5.45 -3.07
C SER A 71 3.43 5.69 -2.94
N TYR A 72 4.16 4.74 -2.37
CA TYR A 72 5.61 4.85 -2.15
C TYR A 72 6.36 4.11 -3.26
N PHE A 73 7.34 4.78 -3.88
CA PHE A 73 8.23 4.17 -4.85
C PHE A 73 9.58 3.87 -4.19
N MET A 74 9.97 2.60 -4.26
CA MET A 74 11.15 2.05 -3.61
C MET A 74 12.11 1.50 -4.66
N ASP A 75 13.40 1.53 -4.39
CA ASP A 75 14.38 0.83 -5.21
C ASP A 75 14.37 -0.70 -4.94
N LYS A 76 15.21 -1.43 -5.68
CA LYS A 76 15.36 -2.89 -5.55
C LYS A 76 15.98 -3.34 -4.22
N ASP A 77 16.67 -2.45 -3.52
CA ASP A 77 17.38 -2.71 -2.26
C ASP A 77 16.53 -2.27 -1.04
N GLY A 78 15.34 -1.71 -1.28
CA GLY A 78 14.40 -1.27 -0.26
C GLY A 78 14.56 0.19 0.17
N SER A 79 15.36 0.98 -0.54
CA SER A 79 15.50 2.41 -0.28
C SER A 79 14.32 3.20 -0.82
N PHE A 80 13.88 4.20 -0.07
CA PHE A 80 12.84 5.14 -0.51
C PHE A 80 13.37 6.03 -1.65
N LEU A 81 12.60 6.17 -2.73
CA LEU A 81 12.93 7.05 -3.86
C LEU A 81 11.98 8.24 -3.96
N GLU A 82 10.66 8.00 -3.90
CA GLU A 82 9.64 9.02 -4.13
C GLU A 82 8.30 8.62 -3.51
N VAL A 83 7.43 9.62 -3.25
CA VAL A 83 6.05 9.42 -2.82
C VAL A 83 5.07 10.14 -3.73
N TYR A 84 3.95 9.49 -4.06
CA TYR A 84 2.91 10.04 -4.92
C TYR A 84 1.59 10.15 -4.17
N GLY A 85 1.05 11.36 -4.05
CA GLY A 85 -0.27 11.61 -3.49
C GLY A 85 -1.37 11.69 -4.53
N LYS A 86 -2.59 11.99 -4.06
CA LYS A 86 -3.80 12.08 -4.89
C LYS A 86 -3.74 13.21 -5.92
N GLU A 87 -2.90 14.22 -5.69
CA GLU A 87 -2.68 15.32 -6.62
C GLU A 87 -1.97 14.91 -7.90
N ARG A 88 -1.31 13.74 -7.92
CA ARG A 88 -0.59 13.22 -9.09
C ARG A 88 -1.49 12.29 -9.90
N ASP A 89 -1.57 12.53 -11.20
CA ASP A 89 -2.23 11.58 -12.10
C ASP A 89 -1.30 10.42 -12.53
N ALA A 90 -1.86 9.45 -13.25
CA ALA A 90 -1.12 8.27 -13.70
C ALA A 90 0.02 8.61 -14.67
N GLN A 91 -0.14 9.64 -15.50
CA GLN A 91 0.84 10.04 -16.51
C GLN A 91 2.03 10.73 -15.85
N GLU A 92 1.78 11.60 -14.88
CA GLU A 92 2.80 12.24 -14.07
C GLU A 92 3.61 11.21 -13.26
N MET A 93 2.92 10.27 -12.60
CA MET A 93 3.56 9.19 -11.87
C MET A 93 4.44 8.34 -12.78
N ALA A 94 3.93 7.91 -13.94
CA ALA A 94 4.70 7.13 -14.90
C ALA A 94 5.93 7.87 -15.41
N SER A 95 5.79 9.17 -15.71
CA SER A 95 6.90 10.02 -16.17
C SER A 95 7.98 10.18 -15.11
N SER A 96 7.59 10.38 -13.85
CA SER A 96 8.51 10.44 -12.70
C SER A 96 9.28 9.13 -12.54
N ILE A 97 8.58 7.99 -12.48
CA ILE A 97 9.20 6.66 -12.34
C ILE A 97 10.20 6.40 -13.49
N LEU A 98 9.83 6.70 -14.73
CA LEU A 98 10.71 6.52 -15.89
C LEU A 98 11.98 7.38 -15.80
N SER A 99 11.86 8.62 -15.30
CA SER A 99 13.00 9.49 -15.07
C SER A 99 13.96 8.91 -14.02
N ILE A 100 13.41 8.49 -12.88
CA ILE A 100 14.19 7.91 -11.78
C ILE A 100 14.94 6.65 -12.25
N VAL A 101 14.25 5.71 -12.89
CA VAL A 101 14.85 4.45 -13.36
C VAL A 101 15.97 4.68 -14.39
N LYS A 102 15.82 5.66 -15.29
CA LYS A 102 16.86 6.02 -16.26
C LYS A 102 18.12 6.59 -15.60
N ASN A 103 17.95 7.39 -14.54
CA ASN A 103 19.05 8.03 -13.83
C ASN A 103 19.80 7.05 -12.91
N SER A 104 19.11 6.09 -12.29
CA SER A 104 19.73 5.04 -11.47
C SER A 104 20.50 3.97 -12.27
N SER A 105 20.41 4.00 -13.61
CA SER A 105 21.12 3.08 -14.51
C SER A 105 22.42 3.67 -15.08
N LYS A 106 22.83 4.86 -14.61
CA LYS A 106 24.14 5.46 -14.86
C LYS A 106 25.00 5.34 -13.61
#